data_AF-A0A448WH07-F1
#
_entry.id   AF-A0A448WH07-F1
#
_cell.length_a   1.000
_cell.length_b   1.000
_cell.length_c   1.000
_cell.angle_alpha   90.00
_cell.angle_beta   90.00
_cell.angle_gamma   90.00
#
_symmetry.space_group_name_H-M   'P 1'
#
loop_
_entity.id
_entity.type
_entity.pdbx_description
1 polymer ?
#
loop_
_entity_poly.entity_id
_entity_poly.type
_entity_poly.pdbx_seq_one_letter_code
_entity_poly.pdbx_strand_id
1 'polypeptide(L)' 'MHHQGVFRISGSQAEINDFKAAFEHGEDPLINVCEARDINSTSGLLKLYFRELGEPPFPNSVFLELVHCIGMSSF' A
#
# COMPACT_ATOMS: atom_id res chain seq x y z
N MET A 1 15.99 9.00 -4.75
CA MET A 1 15.44 8.02 -3.78
C MET A 1 16.55 7.53 -2.87
N HIS A 2 16.59 7.97 -1.61
CA HIS A 2 17.64 7.59 -0.65
C HIS A 2 17.12 6.77 0.54
N HIS A 3 15.80 6.62 0.67
CA HIS A 3 15.20 5.84 1.76
C HIS A 3 15.31 4.34 1.48
N GLN A 4 15.90 3.60 2.43
CA GLN A 4 16.10 2.16 2.30
C GLN A 4 14.84 1.41 2.69
N GLY A 5 14.51 0.36 1.94
CA GLY A 5 13.43 -0.57 2.31
C GLY A 5 12.02 0.01 2.21
N VAL A 6 11.78 1.02 1.37
CA VAL A 6 10.42 1.48 1.00
C VAL A 6 9.56 0.26 0.61
N PHE A 7 8.31 0.22 1.07
CA PHE A 7 7.38 -0.92 0.96
C PHE A 7 7.70 -2.18 1.77
N ARG A 8 8.97 -2.40 2.16
CA ARG A 8 9.42 -3.56 2.95
C ARG A 8 9.45 -3.28 4.45
N ILE A 9 10.02 -2.15 4.88
CA ILE A 9 10.06 -1.73 6.28
C ILE A 9 8.68 -1.19 6.64
N SER A 10 8.16 -1.60 7.80
CA SER A 10 6.87 -1.13 8.30
C SER A 10 6.96 0.32 8.77
N GLY A 11 5.91 1.11 8.48
CA GLY A 11 5.67 2.41 9.10
C GLY A 11 4.94 2.28 10.44
N SER A 12 4.65 3.43 11.08
CA SER A 12 3.84 3.49 12.29
C SER A 12 2.37 3.23 11.95
N GLN A 13 1.73 2.29 12.66
CA GLN A 13 0.31 2.01 12.44
C GLN A 13 -0.58 3.19 12.83
N ALA A 14 -0.19 3.98 13.84
CA ALA A 14 -0.91 5.19 14.23
C ALA A 14 -0.88 6.24 13.11
N GLU A 15 0.31 6.53 12.57
CA GLU A 15 0.46 7.48 11.46
C GLU A 15 -0.31 7.02 10.21
N ILE A 16 -0.28 5.72 9.89
CA ILE A 16 -1.06 5.16 8.78
C ILE A 16 -2.57 5.40 8.98
N ASN A 17 -3.07 5.23 10.21
CA ASN A 17 -4.49 5.44 10.51
C ASN A 17 -4.86 6.93 10.44
N ASP A 18 -4.00 7.81 10.93
CA ASP A 18 -4.21 9.27 10.88
C ASP A 18 -4.22 9.76 9.42
N PHE A 19 -3.27 9.30 8.60
CA PHE A 19 -3.24 9.61 7.17
C PHE A 19 -4.47 9.07 6.44
N LYS A 20 -4.92 7.86 6.76
CA LYS A 20 -6.17 7.34 6.22
C LYS A 20 -7.34 8.23 6.60
N ALA A 21 -7.46 8.62 7.88
CA ALA A 21 -8.55 9.46 8.33
C ALA A 21 -8.58 10.81 7.58
N ALA A 22 -7.44 11.49 7.46
CA ALA A 22 -7.36 12.74 6.68
C ALA A 22 -7.77 12.53 5.21
N PHE A 23 -7.29 11.46 4.57
CA PHE A 23 -7.65 11.13 3.19
C PHE A 23 -9.16 10.90 3.00
N GLU A 24 -9.79 10.12 3.88
CA GLU A 24 -11.23 9.82 3.82
C GLU A 24 -12.11 11.06 4.07
N HIS A 25 -11.60 12.06 4.79
CA HIS A 25 -12.27 13.36 4.96
C HIS A 25 -12.04 14.33 3.78
N GLY A 26 -11.24 13.94 2.77
CA GLY A 26 -10.90 14.79 1.63
C GLY A 26 -9.82 15.83 1.93
N GLU A 27 -9.09 15.67 3.03
CA GLU A 27 -7.94 16.50 3.40
C GLU A 27 -6.66 15.97 2.71
N ASP A 28 -5.59 16.77 2.69
CA ASP A 28 -4.27 16.29 2.26
C ASP A 28 -3.60 15.53 3.43
N PRO A 29 -3.49 14.18 3.37
CA PRO A 29 -2.94 13.40 4.46
C PRO A 29 -1.42 13.56 4.61
N LEU A 30 -0.74 14.23 3.68
CA LEU A 30 0.71 14.37 3.62
C LEU A 30 1.20 15.82 3.78
N ILE A 31 0.32 16.77 4.12
CA ILE A 31 0.64 18.20 4.15
C ILE A 31 1.80 18.57 5.09
N ASN A 32 2.07 17.77 6.13
CA ASN A 32 3.17 17.97 7.09
C ASN A 32 4.23 16.86 7.06
N VAL A 33 4.19 16.00 6.02
CA VAL A 33 5.12 14.88 5.86
C VAL A 33 6.41 15.38 5.21
N CYS A 34 7.48 15.46 6.00
CA CYS A 34 8.76 16.04 5.62
C CYS A 34 9.97 15.14 5.93
N GLU A 35 9.80 14.08 6.74
CA GLU A 35 10.90 13.22 7.21
C GLU A 35 10.93 11.86 6.51
N ALA A 36 12.11 11.23 6.47
CA ALA A 36 12.30 9.87 6.00
C ALA A 36 11.46 8.83 6.78
N ARG A 37 11.14 9.09 8.05
CA ARG A 37 10.21 8.27 8.85
C ARG A 37 8.84 8.16 8.18
N ASP A 38 8.37 9.26 7.61
CA ASP A 38 7.02 9.38 7.08
C ASP A 38 6.82 8.51 5.84
N ILE A 39 7.87 8.28 5.05
CA ILE A 39 7.76 7.53 3.79
C ILE A 39 7.36 6.06 4.00
N ASN A 40 7.72 5.45 5.14
CA ASN A 40 7.31 4.09 5.46
C ASN A 40 5.81 4.04 5.82
N SER A 41 5.34 5.05 6.55
CA SER A 41 3.92 5.22 6.90
C SER A 41 3.09 5.59 5.67
N THR A 42 3.55 6.48 4.79
CA THR A 42 2.94 6.76 3.48
C THR A 42 2.88 5.51 2.58
N SER A 43 3.96 4.72 2.53
CA SER A 43 3.97 3.44 1.82
C SER A 43 2.98 2.44 2.44
N GLY A 44 2.82 2.48 3.77
CA GLY A 44 1.82 1.74 4.50
C GLY A 44 0.40 2.11 4.12
N LEU A 45 0.11 3.42 4.01
CA LEU A 45 -1.18 3.93 3.54
C LEU A 45 -1.48 3.43 2.11
N LEU A 46 -0.54 3.51 1.18
CA LEU A 46 -0.75 3.03 -0.19
C LEU A 46 -1.05 1.52 -0.23
N LYS A 47 -0.35 0.72 0.58
CA LYS A 47 -0.64 -0.72 0.71
C LYS A 47 -2.01 -0.98 1.35
N LEU A 48 -2.44 -0.14 2.28
CA LEU A 48 -3.75 -0.24 2.93
C LEU A 48 -4.87 0.05 1.93
N TYR A 49 -4.73 1.12 1.13
CA TYR A 49 -5.67 1.47 0.07
C TYR A 49 -5.98 0.28 -0.85
N PHE A 50 -4.95 -0.35 -1.43
CA PHE A 50 -5.14 -1.52 -2.30
C PHE A 50 -5.78 -2.72 -1.60
N ARG A 51 -5.54 -2.89 -0.29
CA ARG A 51 -6.13 -3.99 0.49
C ARG A 51 -7.60 -3.76 0.81
N GLU A 52 -8.02 -2.52 0.91
CA GLU A 52 -9.38 -2.13 1.27
C GLU A 52 -10.29 -1.87 0.05
N LEU A 53 -9.76 -1.98 -1.16
CA LEU A 53 -10.58 -1.97 -2.37
C LEU A 53 -11.63 -3.10 -2.35
N GLY A 54 -12.82 -2.81 -2.85
CA GLY A 54 -13.91 -3.80 -2.96
C GLY A 54 -13.55 -4.99 -3.87
N GLU A 55 -12.70 -4.75 -4.87
CA GLU A 55 -12.04 -5.79 -5.65
C GLU A 55 -10.52 -5.61 -5.60
N PRO A 56 -9.74 -6.71 -5.55
CA PRO A 56 -8.28 -6.61 -5.57
C PRO A 56 -7.78 -5.96 -6.86
N PRO A 57 -6.60 -5.31 -6.85
CA PRO A 57 -6.02 -4.68 -8.04
C PRO A 57 -5.85 -5.64 -9.23
N PHE A 58 -5.69 -6.92 -8.95
CA PHE A 58 -5.76 -8.00 -9.94
C PHE A 58 -7.10 -8.72 -9.76
N PRO A 59 -8.07 -8.51 -10.66
CA PRO A 59 -9.34 -9.21 -10.61
C PRO A 59 -9.16 -10.73 -10.60
N ASN A 60 -10.10 -11.43 -9.96
CA ASN A 60 -10.08 -12.90 -9.91
C ASN A 60 -10.08 -13.54 -11.31
N SER A 61 -10.65 -12.86 -12.31
CA SER A 61 -10.68 -13.31 -13.71
C SER A 61 -9.29 -13.46 -14.33
N VAL A 62 -8.31 -12.62 -13.93
CA VAL A 62 -6.94 -12.66 -14.47
C VAL A 62 -5.96 -13.37 -13.54
N PHE A 63 -6.36 -13.68 -12.30
CA PHE A 63 -5.47 -14.26 -11.31
C PHE A 63 -4.92 -15.63 -11.74
N LEU A 64 -5.76 -16.53 -12.26
CA LEU A 64 -5.32 -17.86 -12.70
C LEU A 64 -4.36 -17.79 -13.90
N GLU A 65 -4.55 -16.81 -14.80
CA GLU A 65 -3.64 -16.58 -15.92
C GLU A 65 -2.26 -16.11 -15.42
N LEU A 66 -2.24 -15.19 -14.45
CA LEU A 66 -0.99 -14.73 -13.82
C LEU A 66 -0.24 -15.89 -13.12
N VAL A 67 -0.96 -16.78 -12.42
CA VAL A 67 -0.37 -17.98 -11.77
C VAL A 67 0.18 -18.96 -12.81
N HIS A 68 -0.49 -19.11 -13.94
CA HIS A 68 0.01 -19.94 -15.03
C HIS A 68 1.31 -19.38 -15.64
N CYS A 69 1.37 -18.06 -15.87
CA CYS A 69 2.56 -17.40 -16.43
C CYS A 69 3.83 -17.56 -15.58
N ILE A 70 3.70 -17.72 -14.25
CA ILE A 70 4.83 -17.93 -13.34
C ILE A 70 5.27 -19.40 -13.25
N GLY A 71 4.68 -20.31 -14.04
CA GLY A 71 5.05 -21.72 -14.08
C GLY A 71 4.55 -22.53 -12.88
N MET A 72 3.63 -21.99 -12.08
CA MET A 72 2.90 -22.74 -11.04
C MET A 72 1.79 -23.58 -11.66
N SER A 73 2.17 -24.37 -12.66
CA SER A 73 1.31 -25.28 -13.41
C SER A 73 1.51 -26.70 -12.88
N SER A 74 1.17 -26.98 -11.61
CA SER A 74 0.94 -28.34 -11.07
C SER A 74 0.62 -28.30 -9.57
N PHE A 75 -0.66 -28.46 -9.23
CA PHE A 75 -1.12 -29.17 -8.02
C PHE A 75 -2.15 -30.20 -8.48
#